data_AF-A0A495SC58-F1
#
_entry.id   AF-A0A495SC58-F1
#
_cell.length_a   1.000
_cell.length_b   1.000
_cell.length_c   1.000
_cell.angle_alpha   90.00
_cell.angle_beta   90.00
_cell.angle_gamma   90.00
#
_symmetry.space_group_name_H-M   'P 1'
#
loop_
_entity.id
_entity.type
_entity.pdbx_description
1 polymer ?
#
loop_
_entity_poly.entity_id
_entity_poly.type
_entity_poly.pdbx_seq_one_letter_code
_entity_poly.pdbx_strand_id
1 'polypeptide(L)'
;MKKLLYSFLIFASATLFAQKSTTTKFAVADNIVGTVDMFNAKKDLVQSMHVYKTAANLPQALKKFSYLADNGIAEFKLKKTEVLDRISLAQLNEQEGVAKSTPVLIDGYEFTDTDTKVYADIFKKIEVKDNNGQKAVFISTK
;
A
#
# COMPACT_ATOMS: atom_id res chain seq x y z
N MET A 1 16.79 52.77 20.16
CA MET A 1 17.21 51.66 19.27
C MET A 1 16.55 50.36 19.74
N LYS A 2 15.41 49.99 19.18
CA LYS A 2 14.76 48.69 19.47
C LYS A 2 14.87 47.84 18.20
N LYS A 3 15.69 46.81 18.30
CA LYS A 3 16.07 45.93 17.20
C LYS A 3 14.85 45.11 16.78
N LEU A 4 14.53 45.19 15.49
CA LEU A 4 13.55 44.34 14.84
C LEU A 4 14.06 42.90 14.92
N LEU A 5 13.34 42.05 15.65
CA LEU A 5 13.49 40.59 15.55
C LEU A 5 12.86 40.16 14.22
N TYR A 6 13.56 40.48 13.13
CA TYR A 6 13.41 39.77 11.88
C TYR A 6 14.14 38.43 12.00
N SER A 7 13.53 37.40 11.42
CA SER A 7 14.15 36.12 11.08
C SER A 7 14.15 35.08 12.19
N PHE A 8 13.04 34.36 12.31
CA PHE A 8 13.10 32.91 12.53
C PHE A 8 11.87 32.24 11.89
N LEU A 9 11.67 32.47 10.59
CA LEU A 9 10.80 31.62 9.78
C LEU A 9 11.67 30.45 9.33
N ILE A 10 11.91 29.53 10.26
CA ILE A 10 12.56 28.25 9.95
C ILE A 10 11.67 27.60 8.90
N PHE A 11 12.27 27.26 7.77
CA PHE A 11 11.65 26.40 6.76
C PHE A 11 11.09 25.15 7.45
N ALA A 12 9.79 25.14 7.72
CA ALA A 12 9.06 23.91 7.92
C ALA A 12 9.04 23.22 6.55
N SER A 13 10.14 22.56 6.22
CA SER A 13 10.16 21.47 5.26
C SER A 13 9.28 20.37 5.86
N ALA A 14 7.97 20.52 5.72
CA ALA A 14 7.02 19.47 6.01
C ALA A 14 7.27 18.38 4.97
N THR A 15 8.17 17.45 5.32
CA THR A 15 8.26 16.16 4.65
C THR A 15 6.87 15.54 4.79
N LEU A 16 6.09 15.59 3.72
CA LEU A 16 4.73 15.06 3.67
C LEU A 16 4.85 13.54 3.63
N PHE A 17 5.25 12.93 4.74
CA PHE A 17 5.13 11.49 4.88
C PHE A 17 3.65 11.17 4.71
N ALA A 18 3.34 10.33 3.74
CA ALA A 18 1.98 9.86 3.56
C ALA A 18 1.58 9.17 4.87
N GLN A 19 0.66 9.79 5.62
CA GLN A 19 0.22 9.24 6.89
C GLN A 19 -0.45 7.89 6.61
N LYS A 20 0.13 6.80 7.16
CA LYS A 20 -0.43 5.46 7.02
C LYS A 20 -1.90 5.46 7.46
N SER A 21 -2.74 4.89 6.62
CA SER A 21 -4.14 4.68 6.97
C SER A 21 -4.26 3.77 8.18
N THR A 22 -5.02 4.24 9.17
CA THR A 22 -5.43 3.47 10.36
C THR A 22 -6.63 2.58 10.08
N THR A 23 -7.22 2.69 8.88
CA THR A 23 -8.48 2.03 8.54
C THR A 23 -8.34 1.01 7.42
N THR A 24 -7.21 1.00 6.72
CA THR A 24 -6.91 0.03 5.67
C THR A 24 -6.41 -1.24 6.33
N LYS A 25 -7.11 -2.35 6.05
CA LYS A 25 -6.73 -3.69 6.47
C LYS A 25 -6.28 -4.46 5.24
N PHE A 26 -4.97 -4.65 5.12
CA PHE A 26 -4.41 -5.42 4.03
C PHE A 26 -4.72 -6.90 4.17
N ALA A 27 -4.76 -7.56 3.03
CA ALA A 27 -4.99 -8.98 2.92
C ALA A 27 -4.07 -9.58 1.86
N VAL A 28 -3.82 -10.88 1.94
CA VAL A 28 -3.02 -11.63 0.96
C VAL A 28 -3.78 -12.86 0.52
N ALA A 29 -3.81 -13.11 -0.79
CA ALA A 29 -4.28 -14.36 -1.37
C ALA A 29 -3.32 -14.75 -2.50
N ASP A 30 -2.86 -16.01 -2.54
CA ASP A 30 -1.89 -16.50 -3.52
C ASP A 30 -0.64 -15.61 -3.65
N ASN A 31 -0.13 -15.11 -2.52
CA ASN A 31 1.02 -14.21 -2.48
C ASN A 31 0.79 -12.84 -3.19
N ILE A 32 -0.46 -12.44 -3.39
CA ILE A 32 -0.86 -11.17 -4.00
C ILE A 32 -1.58 -10.34 -2.96
N VAL A 33 -1.20 -9.07 -2.86
CA VAL A 33 -1.75 -8.14 -1.87
C VAL A 33 -3.07 -7.56 -2.36
N GLY A 34 -4.05 -7.54 -1.46
CA GLY A 34 -5.32 -6.85 -1.62
C GLY A 34 -5.75 -6.21 -0.30
N THR A 35 -7.04 -5.93 -0.16
CA THR A 35 -7.63 -5.46 1.09
C THR A 35 -8.75 -6.39 1.55
N VAL A 36 -9.02 -6.41 2.85
CA VAL A 36 -10.15 -7.14 3.42
C VAL A 36 -11.47 -6.68 2.79
N ASP A 37 -11.62 -5.37 2.54
CA ASP A 37 -12.83 -4.79 1.94
C ASP A 37 -13.04 -5.29 0.50
N MET A 38 -11.96 -5.42 -0.30
CA MET A 38 -12.03 -5.99 -1.65
C MET A 38 -12.53 -7.44 -1.63
N PHE A 39 -11.98 -8.30 -0.76
CA PHE A 39 -12.43 -9.69 -0.66
C PHE A 39 -13.84 -9.82 -0.09
N ASN A 40 -14.23 -8.94 0.84
CA ASN A 40 -15.59 -8.87 1.36
C ASN A 40 -16.62 -8.42 0.31
N ALA A 41 -16.21 -7.67 -0.70
CA ALA A 41 -17.06 -7.33 -1.85
C ALA A 41 -17.20 -8.51 -2.84
N LYS A 42 -16.34 -9.54 -2.73
CA LYS A 42 -16.27 -10.70 -3.64
C LYS A 42 -16.33 -12.04 -2.88
N LYS A 43 -17.24 -12.14 -1.90
CA LYS A 43 -17.36 -13.31 -0.99
C LYS A 43 -17.65 -14.62 -1.71
N ASP A 44 -18.26 -14.56 -2.89
CA ASP A 44 -18.50 -15.72 -3.75
C ASP A 44 -17.19 -16.42 -4.15
N LEU A 45 -16.11 -15.65 -4.36
CA LEU A 45 -14.77 -16.14 -4.69
C LEU A 45 -13.98 -16.64 -3.48
N VAL A 46 -14.38 -16.27 -2.25
CA VAL A 46 -13.65 -16.62 -1.02
C VAL A 46 -14.01 -18.03 -0.55
N GLN A 47 -12.99 -18.85 -0.29
CA GLN A 47 -13.12 -20.16 0.33
C GLN A 47 -12.98 -20.07 1.85
N SER A 48 -11.94 -19.38 2.34
CA SER A 48 -11.70 -19.19 3.77
C SER A 48 -10.88 -17.94 4.03
N MET A 49 -10.95 -17.44 5.26
CA MET A 49 -10.16 -16.30 5.74
C MET A 49 -9.52 -16.65 7.09
N HIS A 50 -8.27 -16.25 7.27
CA HIS A 50 -7.58 -16.27 8.55
C HIS A 50 -7.00 -14.90 8.85
N VAL A 51 -7.07 -14.43 10.10
CA VAL A 51 -6.60 -13.10 10.50
C VAL A 51 -5.43 -13.23 11.46
N TYR A 52 -4.29 -12.66 11.08
CA TYR A 52 -3.11 -12.53 11.91
C TYR A 52 -3.08 -11.15 12.54
N LYS A 53 -3.30 -11.09 13.86
CA LYS A 53 -3.40 -9.82 14.60
C LYS A 53 -2.08 -9.06 14.70
N THR A 54 -0.95 -9.76 14.62
CA THR A 54 0.38 -9.16 14.73
C THR A 54 1.36 -9.82 13.76
N ALA A 55 2.41 -9.09 13.39
CA ALA A 55 3.49 -9.61 12.55
C ALA A 55 4.21 -10.84 13.15
N ALA A 56 4.24 -10.98 14.49
CA ALA A 56 4.89 -12.09 15.16
C ALA A 56 4.24 -13.43 14.80
N ASN A 57 2.92 -13.45 14.65
CA ASN A 57 2.13 -14.65 14.36
C ASN A 57 2.07 -15.02 12.88
N LEU A 58 2.70 -14.26 11.98
CA LEU A 58 2.67 -14.57 10.56
C LEU A 58 3.42 -15.87 10.23
N PRO A 59 2.85 -16.75 9.39
CA PRO A 59 3.57 -17.90 8.86
C PRO A 59 4.71 -17.43 7.95
N GLN A 60 5.71 -18.29 7.75
CA GLN A 60 6.94 -17.95 7.00
C GLN A 60 6.65 -17.37 5.61
N ALA A 61 5.67 -17.92 4.89
CA ALA A 61 5.28 -17.46 3.56
C ALA A 61 4.77 -16.00 3.53
N LEU A 62 4.24 -15.50 4.65
CA LEU A 62 3.68 -14.15 4.76
C LEU A 62 4.60 -13.15 5.47
N LYS A 63 5.75 -13.60 5.99
CA LYS A 63 6.69 -12.72 6.73
C LYS A 63 7.17 -11.54 5.91
N LYS A 64 7.30 -11.67 4.58
CA LYS A 64 7.65 -10.55 3.71
C LYS A 64 6.61 -9.42 3.67
N PHE A 65 5.37 -9.67 4.10
CA PHE A 65 4.31 -8.68 4.21
C PHE A 65 4.14 -8.14 5.65
N SER A 66 5.07 -8.42 6.57
CA SER A 66 4.95 -8.01 7.97
C SER A 66 4.81 -6.48 8.14
N TYR A 67 5.35 -5.70 7.21
CA TYR A 67 5.26 -4.24 7.21
C TYR A 67 3.83 -3.70 6.99
N LEU A 68 2.89 -4.56 6.55
CA LEU A 68 1.47 -4.24 6.37
C LEU A 68 0.62 -4.62 7.61
N ALA A 69 1.22 -5.24 8.62
CA ALA A 69 0.49 -5.82 9.76
C ALA A 69 0.18 -4.83 10.89
N ASP A 70 0.37 -3.51 10.69
CA ASP A 70 0.09 -2.46 11.69
C ASP A 70 -1.37 -2.52 12.20
N ASN A 71 -2.32 -2.88 11.32
CA ASN A 71 -3.72 -3.10 11.65
C ASN A 71 -4.14 -4.59 11.63
N GLY A 72 -3.16 -5.49 11.74
CA GLY A 72 -3.28 -6.90 11.39
C GLY A 72 -3.33 -7.14 9.88
N ILE A 73 -3.18 -8.39 9.48
CA ILE A 73 -3.24 -8.81 8.07
C ILE A 73 -4.09 -10.08 7.95
N ALA A 74 -4.90 -10.16 6.91
CA ALA A 74 -5.72 -11.34 6.64
C ALA A 74 -5.12 -12.18 5.50
N GLU A 75 -5.12 -13.49 5.65
CA GLU A 75 -4.88 -14.42 4.54
C GLU A 75 -6.23 -14.94 4.04
N PHE A 76 -6.46 -14.85 2.73
CA PHE A 76 -7.62 -15.41 2.06
C PHE A 76 -7.20 -16.58 1.19
N LYS A 77 -8.00 -17.65 1.23
CA LYS A 77 -7.98 -18.71 0.20
C LYS A 77 -9.15 -18.49 -0.74
N LEU A 78 -8.89 -18.54 -2.03
CA LEU A 78 -9.89 -18.32 -3.07
C LEU A 78 -10.32 -19.64 -3.69
N LYS A 79 -11.60 -19.77 -4.01
CA LYS A 79 -12.14 -20.92 -4.78
C LYS A 79 -11.68 -20.89 -6.23
N LYS A 80 -11.55 -19.68 -6.78
CA LYS A 80 -11.13 -19.41 -8.16
C LYS A 80 -10.23 -18.17 -8.15
N THR A 81 -9.05 -18.30 -8.72
CA THR A 81 -7.98 -17.31 -8.62
C THR A 81 -7.87 -16.46 -9.90
N GLU A 82 -8.36 -16.99 -11.01
CA GLU A 82 -8.22 -16.44 -12.37
C GLU A 82 -9.15 -15.25 -12.69
N VAL A 83 -10.06 -14.90 -11.78
CA VAL A 83 -11.12 -13.89 -12.01
C VAL A 83 -10.68 -12.48 -11.60
N LEU A 84 -9.60 -12.36 -10.84
CA LEU A 84 -9.15 -11.07 -10.31
C LEU A 84 -7.93 -10.56 -11.08
N ASP A 85 -8.01 -9.31 -11.51
CA ASP A 85 -6.91 -8.65 -12.21
C ASP A 85 -5.74 -8.38 -11.26
N ARG A 86 -4.54 -8.66 -11.76
CA ARG A 86 -3.29 -8.62 -10.97
C ARG A 86 -2.26 -7.81 -11.75
N ILE A 87 -1.56 -6.95 -11.04
CA ILE A 87 -0.47 -6.16 -11.63
C ILE A 87 0.69 -6.12 -10.63
N SER A 88 1.93 -6.15 -11.13
CA SER A 88 3.08 -5.79 -10.29
C SER A 88 3.15 -4.27 -10.12
N LEU A 89 3.68 -3.81 -9.00
CA LEU A 89 3.85 -2.38 -8.78
C LEU A 89 4.84 -1.75 -9.78
N ALA A 90 5.82 -2.52 -10.26
CA ALA A 90 6.71 -2.11 -11.34
C ALA A 90 5.98 -1.85 -12.66
N GLN A 91 5.01 -2.71 -13.02
CA GLN A 91 4.17 -2.49 -14.20
C GLN A 91 3.24 -1.29 -14.02
N LEU A 92 2.68 -1.10 -12.82
CA LEU A 92 1.88 0.09 -12.54
C LEU A 92 2.69 1.37 -12.67
N ASN A 93 3.91 1.40 -12.12
CA ASN A 93 4.82 2.53 -12.28
C ASN A 93 5.05 2.86 -13.76
N GLU A 94 5.31 1.85 -14.60
CA GLU A 94 5.50 2.05 -16.03
C GLU A 94 4.25 2.65 -16.71
N GLN A 95 3.06 2.19 -16.34
CA GLN A 95 1.79 2.74 -16.85
C GLN A 95 1.60 4.22 -16.47
N GLU A 96 2.04 4.60 -15.28
CA GLU A 96 1.95 5.97 -14.74
C GLU A 96 3.15 6.86 -15.14
N GLY A 97 4.08 6.35 -15.96
CA GLY A 97 5.25 7.11 -16.42
C GLY A 97 6.29 7.36 -15.32
N VAL A 98 6.34 6.50 -14.31
CA VAL A 98 7.31 6.49 -13.21
C VAL A 98 8.30 5.35 -13.41
N ALA A 99 9.54 5.50 -12.92
CA ALA A 99 10.54 4.43 -13.02
C ALA A 99 10.05 3.16 -12.30
N LYS A 100 10.26 1.98 -12.93
CA LYS A 100 9.77 0.69 -12.42
C LYS A 100 10.13 0.42 -10.98
N SER A 101 11.36 0.77 -10.58
CA SER A 101 11.91 0.55 -9.25
C SER A 101 11.47 1.57 -8.20
N THR A 102 10.70 2.60 -8.57
CA THR A 102 10.26 3.62 -7.62
C THR A 102 9.25 3.02 -6.64
N PRO A 103 9.40 3.23 -5.31
CA PRO A 103 8.42 2.76 -4.34
C PRO A 103 7.02 3.31 -4.63
N VAL A 104 6.01 2.47 -4.40
CA VAL A 104 4.59 2.84 -4.53
C VAL A 104 3.98 2.99 -3.16
N LEU A 105 3.18 4.04 -2.95
CA LEU A 105 2.52 4.30 -1.68
C LEU A 105 1.05 3.92 -1.77
N ILE A 106 0.60 2.92 -1.02
CA ILE A 106 -0.81 2.50 -0.97
C ILE A 106 -1.37 2.85 0.41
N ASP A 107 -2.31 3.77 0.46
CA ASP A 107 -2.89 4.30 1.71
C ASP A 107 -1.81 4.72 2.74
N GLY A 108 -0.71 5.29 2.26
CA GLY A 108 0.43 5.72 3.07
C GLY A 108 1.42 4.62 3.48
N TYR A 109 1.19 3.36 3.10
CA TYR A 109 2.16 2.29 3.25
C TYR A 109 3.09 2.26 2.04
N GLU A 110 4.39 2.30 2.28
CA GLU A 110 5.39 2.27 1.22
C GLU A 110 5.74 0.83 0.83
N PHE A 111 5.58 0.52 -0.45
CA PHE A 111 5.95 -0.75 -1.06
C PHE A 111 7.25 -0.54 -1.83
N THR A 112 8.36 -0.92 -1.22
CA THR A 112 9.70 -0.79 -1.81
C THR A 112 10.05 -1.94 -2.76
N ASP A 113 9.48 -3.13 -2.53
CA ASP A 113 9.56 -4.26 -3.45
C ASP A 113 8.51 -4.12 -4.56
N THR A 114 8.94 -3.57 -5.70
CA THR A 114 8.06 -3.29 -6.84
C THR A 114 7.67 -4.54 -7.65
N ASP A 115 8.30 -5.69 -7.40
CA ASP A 115 7.86 -6.98 -7.93
C ASP A 115 6.63 -7.52 -7.18
N THR A 116 6.27 -6.90 -6.05
CA THR A 116 5.03 -7.19 -5.32
C THR A 116 3.84 -7.06 -6.27
N LYS A 117 3.06 -8.14 -6.35
CA LYS A 117 1.78 -8.15 -7.07
C LYS A 117 0.67 -7.69 -6.15
N VAL A 118 -0.20 -6.86 -6.70
CA VAL A 118 -1.42 -6.37 -6.08
C VAL A 118 -2.62 -6.68 -6.96
N TYR A 119 -3.79 -6.85 -6.35
CA TYR A 119 -5.05 -6.93 -7.08
C TYR A 119 -5.46 -5.52 -7.55
N ALA A 120 -5.70 -5.34 -8.84
CA ALA A 120 -6.01 -4.03 -9.42
C ALA A 120 -7.33 -3.44 -8.87
N ASP A 121 -8.25 -4.29 -8.41
CA ASP A 121 -9.51 -3.89 -7.77
C ASP A 121 -9.34 -3.01 -6.52
N ILE A 122 -8.17 -2.98 -5.89
CA ILE A 122 -7.91 -2.10 -4.74
C ILE A 122 -7.64 -0.65 -5.15
N PHE A 123 -7.49 -0.34 -6.44
CA PHE A 123 -7.17 1.01 -6.91
C PHE A 123 -8.45 1.84 -7.06
N LYS A 124 -8.81 2.61 -6.03
CA LYS A 124 -9.93 3.57 -6.12
C LYS A 124 -9.50 4.90 -6.71
N LYS A 125 -8.29 5.33 -6.37
CA LYS A 125 -7.67 6.52 -6.94
C LYS A 125 -6.17 6.28 -7.09
N ILE A 126 -5.62 6.71 -8.22
CA ILE A 126 -4.18 6.69 -8.49
C ILE A 126 -3.75 8.12 -8.76
N GLU A 127 -2.66 8.54 -8.14
CA GLU A 127 -2.08 9.88 -8.32
C GLU A 127 -0.56 9.77 -8.43
N VAL A 128 0.04 10.49 -9.36
CA VAL A 128 1.49 10.68 -9.40
C VAL A 128 1.83 11.99 -8.72
N LYS A 129 2.61 11.94 -7.63
CA LYS A 129 3.00 13.12 -6.85
C LYS A 129 4.51 13.18 -6.68
N ASP A 130 5.02 14.37 -6.42
CA ASP A 130 6.40 14.51 -5.94
C ASP A 130 6.52 13.93 -4.54
N ASN A 131 7.50 13.06 -4.35
CA ASN A 131 7.89 12.47 -3.08
C ASN A 131 9.40 12.61 -2.94
N ASN A 132 9.83 13.62 -2.18
CA ASN A 132 11.25 13.95 -1.96
C ASN A 132 12.01 14.24 -3.27
N GLY A 133 11.43 15.01 -4.18
CA GLY A 133 12.06 15.43 -5.44
C GLY A 133 12.01 14.37 -6.55
N GLN A 134 11.30 13.26 -6.34
CA GLN A 134 11.06 12.23 -7.34
C GLN A 134 9.57 11.95 -7.46
N LYS A 135 9.08 11.74 -8.69
CA LYS A 135 7.71 11.32 -8.91
C LYS A 135 7.50 9.91 -8.37
N ALA A 136 6.44 9.71 -7.60
CA ALA A 136 6.01 8.41 -7.09
C ALA A 136 4.50 8.21 -7.28
N VAL A 137 4.07 6.96 -7.40
CA VAL A 137 2.66 6.58 -7.50
C VAL A 137 2.06 6.46 -6.10
N PHE A 138 0.91 7.08 -5.91
CA PHE A 138 0.10 7.04 -4.70
C PHE A 138 -1.26 6.43 -5.03
N ILE A 139 -1.66 5.43 -4.27
CA ILE A 139 -2.91 4.69 -4.43
C ILE A 139 -3.77 4.92 -3.19
N SER A 140 -5.02 5.30 -3.40
CA SER A 140 -6.05 5.23 -2.36
C SER A 140 -6.95 4.02 -2.61
N THR A 141 -7.20 3.24 -1.57
CA THR A 141 -8.08 2.05 -1.65
C THR A 141 -9.53 2.33 -1.25
N LYS A 142 -9.84 3.59 -0.92
CA LYS A 142 -11.14 4.08 -0.49
C LYS A 142 -11.59 5.25 -1.36
#